data_AF-A0A442JMY8-F1
#
_entry.id   AF-A0A442JMY8-F1
#
_cell.length_a   1.000
_cell.length_b   1.000
_cell.length_c   1.000
_cell.angle_alpha   90.00
_cell.angle_beta   90.00
_cell.angle_gamma   90.00
#
_symmetry.space_group_name_H-M   'P 1'
#
loop_
_entity.id
_entity.type
_entity.pdbx_description
1 polymer ?
#
loop_
_entity_poly.entity_id
_entity_poly.type
_entity_poly.pdbx_seq_one_letter_code
_entity_poly.pdbx_strand_id
1 'polypeptide(L)' 'MVKAVALNTVHLCKTPGEKTPEGKVAKRAEIEVKAPGAILDLDKKQFEDLVAKGAVRSATKVDLARADAAAEMDLGT' A
#
# COMPACT_ATOMS: atom_id res chain seq x y z
N MET A 1 1.17 -6.63 12.12
CA MET A 1 0.76 -6.04 10.82
C MET A 1 -0.65 -6.52 10.50
N VAL A 2 -1.46 -5.67 9.88
CA VAL A 2 -2.83 -5.96 9.46
C VAL A 2 -2.83 -6.09 7.94
N LYS A 3 -3.31 -7.22 7.43
CA LYS A 3 -3.56 -7.40 6.00
C LYS A 3 -4.84 -6.68 5.61
N ALA A 4 -4.71 -5.66 4.80
CA ALA A 4 -5.82 -4.87 4.30
C ALA A 4 -5.91 -5.00 2.78
N VAL A 5 -7.09 -4.78 2.23
CA VAL A 5 -7.31 -4.65 0.79
C VAL A 5 -7.63 -3.20 0.45
N ALA A 6 -6.97 -2.68 -0.57
CA ALA A 6 -7.25 -1.36 -1.12
C ALA A 6 -8.64 -1.33 -1.76
N LEU A 7 -9.48 -0.39 -1.34
CA LEU A 7 -10.78 -0.14 -1.98
C LEU A 7 -10.62 0.79 -3.18
N ASN A 8 -9.70 1.74 -3.08
CA ASN A 8 -9.34 2.73 -4.10
C ASN A 8 -7.83 2.71 -4.34
N THR A 9 -7.32 3.48 -5.30
CA THR A 9 -5.87 3.64 -5.47
C THR A 9 -5.27 4.33 -4.24
N VAL A 10 -4.36 3.63 -3.55
CA VAL A 10 -3.68 4.15 -2.35
C VAL A 10 -2.24 4.52 -2.69
N HIS A 11 -1.83 5.73 -2.32
CA HIS A 11 -0.46 6.21 -2.46
C HIS A 11 0.21 6.20 -1.08
N LEU A 12 1.15 5.29 -0.86
CA LEU A 12 1.87 5.15 0.39
C LEU A 12 3.28 5.73 0.26
N CYS A 13 3.68 6.56 1.21
CA CYS A 13 5.05 7.03 1.28
C CYS A 13 5.94 5.91 1.81
N LYS A 14 6.78 5.33 0.94
CA LYS A 14 7.74 4.29 1.30
C LYS A 14 9.00 4.88 1.91
N THR A 15 9.54 5.91 1.27
CA THR A 15 10.72 6.65 1.76
C THR A 15 10.45 8.15 1.70
N PRO A 16 10.52 8.89 2.83
CA PRO A 16 10.40 10.34 2.80
C PRO A 16 11.46 10.99 1.89
N GLY A 17 11.07 12.07 1.21
CA GLY A 17 12.02 12.89 0.47
C GLY A 17 12.84 13.76 1.42
N GLU A 18 13.99 14.23 0.95
CA GLU A 18 14.91 15.07 1.70
C GLU A 18 15.13 16.40 0.95
N LYS A 19 15.21 17.50 1.70
CA LYS A 19 15.55 18.82 1.18
C LYS A 19 16.89 19.28 1.75
N THR A 20 17.68 19.98 0.94
CA THR A 20 18.89 20.67 1.41
C THR A 20 18.52 21.85 2.32
N PRO A 21 19.46 22.36 3.13
CA PRO A 21 19.26 23.57 3.92
C PRO A 21 18.87 24.80 3.07
N GLU A 22 19.27 24.86 1.79
CA GLU A 22 18.85 25.91 0.86
C GLU A 22 17.45 25.68 0.24
N GLY A 23 16.74 24.64 0.68
CA GLY A 23 15.36 24.35 0.26
C GLY A 23 15.24 23.57 -1.06
N LYS A 24 16.34 23.14 -1.67
CA LYS A 24 16.32 22.32 -2.90
C LYS A 24 16.04 20.86 -2.56
N VAL A 25 15.42 20.11 -3.48
CA VAL A 25 15.17 18.66 -3.28
C VAL A 25 16.49 17.91 -3.42
N ALA A 26 16.99 17.36 -2.30
CA ALA A 26 18.18 16.52 -2.25
C ALA A 26 17.85 15.08 -2.67
N LYS A 27 16.72 14.56 -2.20
CA LYS A 27 16.22 13.21 -2.51
C LYS A 27 14.71 13.24 -2.70
N ARG A 28 14.22 12.67 -3.80
CA ARG A 28 12.77 12.55 -4.04
C ARG A 28 12.18 11.51 -3.10
N ALA A 29 10.97 11.77 -2.64
CA ALA A 29 10.20 10.78 -1.89
C ALA A 29 9.86 9.59 -2.79
N GLU A 30 9.97 8.40 -2.25
CA GLU A 30 9.55 7.17 -2.91
C GLU A 30 8.11 6.88 -2.50
N ILE A 31 7.20 6.87 -3.47
CA ILE A 31 5.78 6.60 -3.26
C ILE A 31 5.46 5.25 -3.88
N GLU A 32 4.88 4.36 -3.09
CA GLU A 32 4.32 3.11 -3.55
C GLU A 32 2.85 3.30 -3.86
N VAL A 33 2.46 2.96 -5.09
CA VAL A 33 1.07 3.05 -5.55
C VAL A 33 0.46 1.66 -5.53
N LYS A 34 -0.61 1.49 -4.76
CA LYS A 34 -1.37 0.24 -4.68
C LYS A 34 -2.71 0.42 -5.39
N ALA A 35 -2.94 -0.42 -6.40
CA ALA A 35 -4.19 -0.45 -7.15
C ALA A 35 -5.35 -0.94 -6.25
N PRO A 36 -6.61 -0.60 -6.60
CA PRO A 36 -7.77 -1.22 -5.97
C PRO A 36 -7.69 -2.76 -6.04
N GLY A 37 -8.05 -3.42 -4.95
CA GLY A 37 -7.97 -4.88 -4.82
C GLY A 37 -6.60 -5.41 -4.39
N ALA A 38 -5.54 -4.58 -4.38
CA ALA A 38 -4.22 -5.00 -3.90
C ALA A 38 -4.24 -5.25 -2.39
N ILE A 39 -3.48 -6.26 -1.95
CA ILE A 39 -3.25 -6.55 -0.53
C ILE A 39 -2.09 -5.70 -0.02
N LEU A 40 -2.26 -5.11 1.16
CA LEU A 40 -1.28 -4.29 1.84
C LEU A 40 -1.03 -4.85 3.24
N ASP A 41 0.24 -4.92 3.63
CA ASP A 41 0.64 -5.15 5.01
C ASP A 41 0.86 -3.80 5.69
N LEU A 42 -0.07 -3.42 6.57
CA LEU A 42 -0.06 -2.13 7.25
C LEU A 42 0.23 -2.30 8.74
N ASP A 43 0.82 -1.27 9.36
CA ASP A 43 0.76 -1.17 10.82
C ASP A 43 -0.66 -0.81 11.28
N LYS A 44 -0.95 -1.01 12.57
CA LYS A 44 -2.29 -0.81 13.11
C LYS A 44 -2.77 0.64 12.98
N LYS A 45 -1.87 1.61 13.18
CA LYS A 45 -2.20 3.03 13.12
C LYS A 45 -2.50 3.46 11.69
N GLN A 46 -1.65 3.05 10.75
CA GLN A 46 -1.86 3.26 9.32
C GLN A 46 -3.17 2.63 8.85
N PHE A 47 -3.47 1.41 9.31
CA PHE A 47 -4.71 0.74 8.99
C PHE A 47 -5.93 1.55 9.47
N GLU A 48 -5.96 1.96 10.73
CA GLU A 48 -7.06 2.76 11.29
C GLU A 48 -7.23 4.09 10.54
N ASP A 49 -6.13 4.78 10.24
CA ASP A 49 -6.14 6.04 9.47
C ASP A 49 -6.71 5.85 8.05
N LEU A 50 -6.34 4.75 7.38
CA LEU A 50 -6.80 4.46 6.02
C LEU A 50 -8.24 3.93 5.98
N VAL A 51 -8.67 3.20 7.01
CA VAL A 51 -10.07 2.78 7.18
C VAL A 51 -10.96 4.00 7.43
N ALA A 52 -10.53 4.93 8.28
CA ALA A 52 -11.26 6.18 8.55
C ALA A 52 -11.44 7.03 7.29
N LYS A 53 -10.50 6.94 6.34
CA LYS A 53 -10.56 7.60 5.03
C LYS A 53 -11.32 6.80 3.96
N GLY A 54 -11.84 5.61 4.30
CA GLY A 54 -12.52 4.72 3.35
C GLY A 54 -11.60 4.19 2.25
N ALA A 55 -10.27 4.22 2.45
CA ALA A 55 -9.29 3.83 1.43
C ALA A 55 -9.02 2.32 1.45
N VAL A 56 -9.15 1.67 2.61
CA VAL A 56 -8.89 0.24 2.79
C VAL A 56 -9.95 -0.41 3.68
N ARG A 57 -10.03 -1.74 3.62
CA ARG A 57 -10.74 -2.58 4.61
C ARG A 57 -9.88 -3.79 4.99
N SER A 58 -10.22 -4.47 6.08
CA SER A 58 -9.59 -5.75 6.43
C SER A 58 -9.73 -6.75 5.27
N ALA A 59 -8.63 -7.45 4.95
CA ALA A 59 -8.66 -8.50 3.94
C ALA A 59 -9.46 -9.71 4.46
N THR A 60 -10.35 -10.23 3.61
CA THR A 60 -11.07 -11.49 3.88
C THR A 60 -10.27 -12.67 3.34
N LYS A 61 -10.67 -13.90 3.71
CA LYS A 61 -10.06 -15.12 3.16
C LYS A 61 -10.12 -15.17 1.63
N VAL A 62 -11.18 -14.63 1.03
CA VAL A 62 -11.35 -14.58 -0.43
C VAL A 62 -10.36 -13.60 -1.06
N ASP A 63 -10.15 -12.44 -0.43
CA ASP A 63 -9.20 -11.44 -0.93
C ASP A 63 -7.76 -12.00 -0.90
N LEU A 64 -7.41 -12.72 0.17
CA LEU A 64 -6.11 -13.37 0.31
C LEU A 64 -5.91 -14.47 -0.75
N ALA A 65 -6.89 -15.37 -0.91
CA ALA A 65 -6.80 -16.44 -1.91
C ALA A 65 -6.70 -15.92 -3.35
N ARG A 66 -7.36 -14.79 -3.67
CA ARG A 66 -7.23 -14.14 -4.98
C ARG A 66 -5.85 -13.53 -5.20
N ALA A 67 -5.25 -12.96 -4.17
CA ALA A 67 -3.90 -12.42 -4.26
C ALA A 67 -2.86 -13.54 -4.44
N ASP A 68 -3.02 -14.65 -3.72
CA ASP A 68 -2.14 -15.81 -3.84
C ASP A 68 -2.24 -16.43 -5.24
N ALA A 69 -3.46 -16.61 -5.78
CA ALA A 69 -3.66 -17.11 -7.14
C ALA A 69 -3.10 -16.16 -8.22
N ALA A 70 -3.19 -14.84 -8.01
CA ALA A 70 -2.59 -13.87 -8.93
C ALA A 70 -1.05 -13.95 -8.91
N ALA A 71 -0.45 -14.18 -7.73
CA ALA A 71 0.99 -14.36 -7.59
C ALA A 71 1.49 -15.65 -8.25
N GLU A 72 0.73 -16.75 -8.17
CA GLU A 72 1.09 -18.01 -8.85
C GLU A 72 1.04 -17.89 -10.38
N MET A 73 0.13 -17.07 -10.93
CA MET A 73 0.07 -16.84 -12.38
C MET A 73 1.19 -15.92 -12.92
N ASP A 74 1.81 -15.11 -12.07
CA ASP A 74 2.93 -14.22 -12.44
C ASP A 74 4.29 -14.95 -12.51
N LEU A 75 4.40 -16.12 -11.87
CA LEU A 75 5.59 -16.99 -11.90
C LEU A 75 5.60 -18.00 -13.08
N GLY A 76 4.67 -17.88 -14.01
CA GLY A 76 4.48 -18.82 -15.12
C GLY A 76 4.63 -18.20 -16.51
N THR A 77 5.78 -17.61 -16.83
CA THR A 77 6.25 -17.41 -18.22
C THR A 77 7.77 -17.40 -18.31
#